data_AF-A0A6J1WIY1-F1
#
_entry.id   AF-A0A6J1WIY1-F1
#
_cell.length_a   1.000
_cell.length_b   1.000
_cell.length_c   1.000
_cell.angle_alpha   90.00
_cell.angle_beta   90.00
_cell.angle_gamma   90.00
#
_symmetry.space_group_name_H-M   'P 1'
#
loop_
_entity.id
_entity.type
_entity.pdbx_description
1 polymer ?
#
loop_
_entity_poly.entity_id
_entity_poly.type
_entity_poly.pdbx_seq_one_letter_code
_entity_poly.pdbx_strand_id
1 'polypeptide(L)'
;MFFNNCLKMKQTLPLIRFQVRSYSTFRRGVQFFFKKNLLFTNSITSGGFMAIGDLVQQEIEYRSNLLTERYDWGRVARMFTVGTLMGPLHHFYYVYLDKVLPKANIKTVFKKIVCDQLFASPATIICFFYGMGQLEKKSLDQSTAEIVHKFKYVYVGDCLFWPPVQFVNFYYLTTEYRVFYINIATMVFNIFLSYMKHYDQH
;
A
#
# COMPACT_ATOMS: atom_id res chain seq x y z
N MET A 1 21.38 45.74 -64.06
CA MET A 1 22.62 45.74 -63.24
C MET A 1 22.35 44.89 -62.01
N PHE A 2 22.63 43.57 -62.03
CA PHE A 2 23.97 42.96 -61.86
C PHE A 2 24.69 43.46 -60.60
N PHE A 3 24.78 42.62 -59.55
CA PHE A 3 26.02 41.92 -59.11
C PHE A 3 27.11 42.94 -58.66
N ASN A 4 27.77 42.89 -57.50
CA ASN A 4 28.25 41.70 -56.80
C ASN A 4 28.98 42.03 -55.49
N ASN A 5 28.91 41.08 -54.55
CA ASN A 5 29.99 40.54 -53.72
C ASN A 5 30.83 41.44 -52.79
N CYS A 6 30.73 41.12 -51.49
CA CYS A 6 31.94 40.72 -50.77
C CYS A 6 31.67 39.51 -49.85
N LEU A 7 32.13 38.36 -50.32
CA LEU A 7 32.67 37.20 -49.60
C LEU A 7 31.91 36.52 -48.43
N LYS A 8 31.38 35.34 -48.78
CA LYS A 8 31.48 34.05 -48.09
C LYS A 8 32.37 34.00 -46.84
N MET A 9 31.81 33.52 -45.73
CA MET A 9 32.34 32.35 -45.05
C MET A 9 31.22 31.54 -44.37
N LYS A 10 31.03 30.33 -44.88
CA LYS A 10 30.24 29.27 -44.25
C LYS A 10 30.90 28.88 -42.92
N GLN A 11 30.20 29.06 -41.81
CA GLN A 11 30.39 28.23 -40.62
C GLN A 11 29.03 27.70 -40.18
N THR A 12 28.58 26.66 -40.89
CA THR A 12 27.63 25.69 -40.35
C THR A 12 28.37 24.89 -39.27
N LEU A 13 28.39 25.42 -38.04
CA LEU A 13 28.69 24.60 -36.87
C LEU A 13 27.46 23.72 -36.62
N PRO A 14 27.58 22.37 -36.67
CA PRO A 14 26.54 21.55 -36.10
C PRO A 14 26.56 21.81 -34.59
N LEU A 15 25.50 22.42 -34.07
CA LEU A 15 25.20 22.29 -32.65
C LEU A 15 24.93 20.81 -32.42
N ILE A 16 26.00 20.08 -32.08
CA ILE A 16 25.92 18.76 -31.49
C ILE A 16 25.16 18.98 -30.19
N ARG A 17 23.83 18.82 -30.23
CA ARG A 17 23.05 18.51 -29.05
C ARG A 17 23.62 17.19 -28.56
N PHE A 18 24.60 17.27 -27.65
CA PHE A 18 24.92 16.18 -26.74
C PHE A 18 23.67 15.97 -25.90
N GLN A 19 22.75 15.17 -26.46
CA GLN A 19 21.63 14.64 -25.73
C GLN A 19 22.26 13.64 -24.76
N VAL A 20 22.66 14.13 -23.58
CA VAL A 20 23.15 13.29 -22.48
C VAL A 20 21.97 12.42 -22.07
N ARG A 21 21.82 11.29 -22.78
CA ARG A 21 20.84 10.26 -22.51
C ARG A 21 21.33 9.42 -21.34
N SER A 22 21.61 10.07 -20.20
CA SER A 22 21.82 9.35 -18.93
C SER A 22 20.45 8.92 -18.42
N TYR A 23 19.93 7.85 -19.00
CA TYR A 23 18.73 7.20 -18.51
C TYR A 23 19.17 6.32 -17.34
N SER A 24 19.05 6.85 -16.12
CA SER A 24 19.53 6.21 -14.92
C SER A 24 18.90 4.82 -14.75
N THR A 25 19.72 3.84 -14.37
CA THR A 25 19.32 2.47 -14.01
C THR A 25 18.12 2.44 -13.06
N PHE A 26 18.03 3.44 -12.18
CA PHE A 26 16.88 3.69 -11.30
C PHE A 26 15.55 3.79 -12.07
N ARG A 27 15.48 4.55 -13.16
CA ARG A 27 14.25 4.72 -13.95
C ARG A 27 13.84 3.42 -14.67
N ARG A 28 14.82 2.59 -15.07
CA ARG A 28 14.56 1.26 -15.63
C ARG A 28 14.04 0.29 -14.57
N GLY A 29 14.62 0.31 -13.36
CA GLY A 29 14.12 -0.47 -12.22
C GLY A 29 12.70 -0.08 -11.85
N VAL A 30 12.43 1.23 -11.72
CA VAL A 30 11.07 1.74 -11.44
C VAL A 30 10.08 1.30 -12.51
N GLN A 31 10.42 1.38 -13.80
CA GLN A 31 9.54 0.90 -14.86
C GLN A 31 9.32 -0.62 -14.82
N PHE A 32 10.34 -1.40 -14.50
CA PHE A 32 10.21 -2.86 -14.43
C PHE A 32 9.32 -3.30 -13.25
N PHE A 33 9.61 -2.83 -12.04
CA PHE A 33 8.85 -3.20 -10.85
C PHE A 33 7.43 -2.62 -10.85
N PHE A 34 7.26 -1.32 -11.17
CA PHE A 34 5.97 -0.65 -11.06
C PHE A 34 5.12 -0.64 -12.34
N LYS A 35 5.65 -1.02 -13.51
CA LYS A 35 4.84 -1.13 -14.74
C LYS A 35 4.69 -2.55 -15.29
N LYS A 36 5.72 -3.40 -15.19
CA LYS A 36 5.64 -4.78 -15.71
C LYS A 36 5.20 -5.80 -14.66
N ASN A 37 5.64 -5.63 -13.41
CA ASN A 37 5.39 -6.57 -12.32
C ASN A 37 4.65 -5.93 -11.13
N LEU A 38 3.71 -5.02 -11.43
CA LEU A 38 3.02 -4.23 -10.40
C LEU A 38 2.27 -5.13 -9.41
N LEU A 39 1.65 -6.21 -9.89
CA LEU A 39 1.00 -7.21 -9.04
C LEU A 39 1.97 -7.81 -8.02
N PHE A 40 3.09 -8.37 -8.49
CA PHE A 40 4.10 -8.98 -7.63
C PHE A 40 4.68 -7.97 -6.64
N THR A 41 4.99 -6.75 -7.10
CA THR A 41 5.56 -5.71 -6.25
C THR A 41 4.56 -5.29 -5.16
N ASN A 42 3.28 -5.10 -5.52
CA ASN A 42 2.22 -4.78 -4.55
C ASN A 42 2.03 -5.91 -3.53
N SER A 43 2.08 -7.18 -3.97
CA SER A 43 2.03 -8.34 -3.07
C SER A 43 3.16 -8.33 -2.06
N ILE A 44 4.41 -8.33 -2.52
CA ILE A 44 5.57 -8.43 -1.63
C ILE A 44 5.68 -7.22 -0.70
N THR A 45 5.40 -6.01 -1.21
CA THR A 45 5.43 -4.80 -0.37
C THR A 45 4.32 -4.81 0.67
N SER A 46 3.11 -5.27 0.34
CA SER A 46 2.01 -5.46 1.29
C SER A 46 2.40 -6.41 2.43
N GLY A 47 2.95 -7.58 2.08
CA GLY A 47 3.49 -8.53 3.08
C GLY A 47 4.57 -7.90 3.96
N GLY A 48 5.53 -7.19 3.35
CA GLY A 48 6.59 -6.50 4.07
C GLY A 48 6.08 -5.46 5.07
N PHE A 49 5.11 -4.63 4.67
CA PHE A 49 4.49 -3.65 5.58
C PHE A 49 3.72 -4.28 6.73
N MET A 50 3.06 -5.43 6.49
CA MET A 50 2.39 -6.16 7.58
C MET A 50 3.40 -6.76 8.55
N ALA A 51 4.50 -7.34 8.05
CA ALA A 51 5.58 -7.85 8.88
C ALA A 51 6.25 -6.75 9.73
N ILE A 52 6.52 -5.58 9.14
CA ILE A 52 7.10 -4.44 9.86
C ILE A 52 6.13 -3.91 10.92
N GLY A 53 4.85 -3.75 10.59
CA GLY A 53 3.84 -3.33 11.55
C GLY A 53 3.72 -4.30 12.73
N ASP A 54 3.80 -5.59 12.45
CA ASP A 54 3.82 -6.63 13.48
C ASP A 54 5.06 -6.58 14.37
N LEU A 55 6.26 -6.40 13.80
CA LEU A 55 7.50 -6.23 14.59
C LEU A 55 7.42 -5.03 15.53
N VAL A 56 6.86 -3.91 15.06
CA VAL A 56 6.67 -2.72 15.90
C VAL A 56 5.66 -3.01 17.01
N GLN A 57 4.56 -3.70 16.69
CA GLN A 57 3.55 -4.07 17.68
C GLN A 57 4.11 -5.03 18.74
N GLN A 58 4.92 -6.02 18.35
CA GLN A 58 5.58 -6.93 19.28
C GLN A 58 6.59 -6.19 20.18
N GLU A 59 7.31 -5.20 19.66
CA GLU A 59 8.19 -4.34 20.48
C GLU A 59 7.38 -3.55 21.54
N ILE A 60 6.18 -3.06 21.19
CA ILE A 60 5.28 -2.38 22.13
C ILE A 60 4.80 -3.37 23.21
N GLU A 61 4.39 -4.58 22.82
CA GLU A 61 3.93 -5.63 23.73
C GLU A 61 5.04 -6.07 24.70
N TYR A 62 6.26 -6.27 24.19
CA TYR A 62 7.44 -6.62 24.99
C TYR A 62 7.80 -5.53 26.00
N ARG A 63 7.87 -4.26 25.57
CA ARG A 63 8.14 -3.13 26.48
C ARG A 63 7.03 -2.90 27.51
N SER A 64 5.82 -3.36 27.21
CA SER A 64 4.68 -3.31 28.13
C SER A 64 4.62 -4.51 29.08
N ASN A 65 5.62 -5.40 29.06
CA ASN A 65 5.67 -6.66 29.82
C ASN A 65 4.50 -7.62 29.54
N LEU A 66 3.89 -7.54 28.35
CA LEU A 66 2.85 -8.48 27.92
C LEU A 66 3.47 -9.75 27.31
N LEU A 67 4.62 -9.62 26.67
CA LEU A 67 5.37 -10.74 26.09
C LEU A 67 6.62 -11.08 26.91
N THR A 68 6.89 -12.37 27.06
CA THR A 68 8.13 -12.89 27.65
C THR A 68 9.30 -12.82 26.67
N GLU A 69 9.06 -13.17 25.42
CA GLU A 69 10.02 -13.08 24.32
C GLU A 69 9.79 -11.85 23.45
N ARG A 70 10.87 -11.24 22.95
CA ARG A 70 10.78 -9.99 22.20
C ARG A 70 10.10 -10.13 20.84
N TYR A 71 10.34 -11.24 20.14
CA TYR A 71 9.83 -11.47 18.78
C TYR A 71 9.43 -12.93 18.53
N ASP A 72 8.15 -13.17 18.26
CA ASP A 72 7.62 -14.36 17.60
C ASP A 72 7.78 -14.21 16.08
N TRP A 73 8.84 -14.80 15.54
CA TRP A 73 9.10 -14.83 14.10
C TRP A 73 8.06 -15.64 13.31
N GLY A 74 7.39 -16.58 13.97
CA GLY A 74 6.26 -17.30 13.38
C GLY A 74 5.09 -16.37 13.13
N ARG A 75 4.73 -15.51 14.09
CA ARG A 75 3.71 -14.45 13.91
C ARG A 75 4.09 -13.49 12.78
N VAL A 76 5.34 -13.02 12.74
CA VAL A 76 5.83 -12.15 11.65
C VAL A 76 5.70 -12.83 10.29
N ALA A 77 6.08 -14.11 10.18
CA ALA A 77 5.96 -14.87 8.95
C ALA A 77 4.50 -15.02 8.49
N ARG A 78 3.56 -15.32 9.41
CA ARG A 78 2.13 -15.40 9.08
C ARG A 78 1.58 -14.06 8.61
N MET A 79 1.93 -12.97 9.29
CA MET A 79 1.55 -11.60 8.90
C MET A 79 2.08 -11.24 7.51
N PHE A 80 3.35 -11.59 7.22
CA PHE A 80 3.94 -11.42 5.89
C PHE A 80 3.19 -12.22 4.82
N THR A 81 2.88 -13.49 5.10
CA THR A 81 2.16 -14.37 4.17
C THR A 81 0.78 -13.83 3.85
N VAL A 82 -0.02 -13.47 4.86
CA VAL A 82 -1.37 -12.93 4.65
C VAL A 82 -1.31 -11.61 3.88
N GLY A 83 -0.42 -10.70 4.23
CA GLY A 83 -0.26 -9.45 3.49
C GLY A 83 0.13 -9.64 2.03
N THR A 84 0.98 -10.64 1.76
CA THR A 84 1.38 -10.99 0.38
C THR A 84 0.20 -11.53 -0.42
N LEU A 85 -0.64 -12.36 0.19
CA LEU A 85 -1.83 -12.93 -0.43
C LEU A 85 -2.96 -11.91 -0.62
N MET A 86 -3.01 -10.86 0.20
CA MET A 86 -3.99 -9.78 0.07
C MET A 86 -3.62 -8.76 -1.01
N GLY A 87 -2.34 -8.58 -1.33
CA GLY A 87 -1.89 -7.65 -2.36
C GLY A 87 -2.57 -7.84 -3.74
N PRO A 88 -2.74 -9.08 -4.26
CA PRO A 88 -3.49 -9.34 -5.48
C PRO A 88 -4.97 -8.96 -5.37
N LEU A 89 -5.62 -9.29 -4.24
CA LEU A 89 -7.02 -8.94 -4.01
C LEU A 89 -7.22 -7.42 -4.10
N HIS A 90 -6.36 -6.64 -3.44
CA HIS A 90 -6.39 -5.18 -3.51
C HIS A 90 -6.06 -4.67 -4.91
N HIS A 91 -5.06 -5.25 -5.59
CA HIS A 91 -4.71 -4.85 -6.95
C HIS A 91 -5.90 -4.97 -7.91
N PHE A 92 -6.57 -6.12 -7.94
CA PHE A 92 -7.73 -6.32 -8.82
C PHE A 92 -8.92 -5.47 -8.41
N TYR A 93 -9.15 -5.29 -7.11
CA TYR A 93 -10.20 -4.41 -6.61
C TYR A 93 -10.04 -2.97 -7.11
N TYR A 94 -8.85 -2.37 -6.95
CA TYR A 94 -8.61 -1.00 -7.40
C TYR A 94 -8.65 -0.87 -8.93
N VAL A 95 -8.14 -1.86 -9.67
CA VAL A 95 -8.27 -1.89 -11.14
C VAL A 95 -9.75 -1.91 -11.57
N TYR A 96 -10.60 -2.68 -10.88
CA TYR A 96 -12.03 -2.70 -11.15
C TYR A 96 -12.70 -1.37 -10.77
N LEU A 97 -12.39 -0.85 -9.59
CA LEU A 97 -12.95 0.40 -9.09
C LEU A 97 -12.62 1.59 -10.01
N ASP A 98 -11.39 1.65 -10.52
CA ASP A 98 -10.97 2.69 -11.46
C ASP A 98 -11.65 2.59 -12.83
N LYS A 99 -12.02 1.38 -13.27
CA LYS A 99 -12.82 1.19 -14.49
C LYS A 99 -14.25 1.70 -14.33
N VAL A 100 -14.87 1.45 -13.17
CA VAL A 100 -16.25 1.88 -12.87
C VAL A 100 -16.34 3.36 -12.52
N LEU A 101 -15.30 3.90 -11.86
CA LEU A 101 -15.22 5.28 -11.36
C LEU A 101 -13.97 6.02 -11.90
N PRO A 102 -13.88 6.29 -13.22
CA PRO A 102 -12.65 6.78 -13.86
C PRO A 102 -12.36 8.28 -13.62
N LYS A 103 -13.36 9.08 -13.21
CA LYS A 103 -13.20 10.53 -13.09
C LYS A 103 -12.44 10.91 -11.81
N ALA A 104 -11.40 11.72 -11.93
CA ALA A 104 -10.63 12.24 -10.79
C ALA A 104 -11.24 13.53 -10.20
N ASN A 105 -12.51 13.49 -9.77
CA ASN A 105 -13.16 14.62 -9.09
C ASN A 105 -13.63 14.24 -7.68
N ILE A 106 -13.89 15.24 -6.84
CA ILE A 106 -14.25 15.05 -5.42
C ILE A 106 -15.46 14.12 -5.25
N LYS A 107 -16.49 14.27 -6.10
CA LYS A 107 -17.68 13.40 -6.04
C LYS A 107 -17.32 11.93 -6.28
N THR A 108 -16.45 11.66 -7.24
CA THR A 108 -15.97 10.31 -7.52
C THR A 108 -15.07 9.78 -6.41
N VAL A 109 -14.16 10.60 -5.87
CA VAL A 109 -13.31 10.22 -4.74
C VAL A 109 -14.16 9.82 -3.53
N PHE A 110 -15.18 10.62 -3.21
CA PHE A 110 -16.12 10.29 -2.13
C PHE A 110 -16.85 8.97 -2.39
N LYS A 111 -17.32 8.73 -3.62
CA LYS A 111 -17.93 7.44 -3.99
C LYS A 111 -16.96 6.27 -3.82
N LYS A 112 -15.69 6.43 -4.20
CA LYS A 112 -14.66 5.40 -4.00
C LYS A 112 -14.48 5.09 -2.51
N ILE A 113 -14.34 6.11 -1.66
CA ILE A 113 -14.23 5.93 -0.21
C ILE A 113 -15.43 5.18 0.35
N VAL A 114 -16.65 5.54 -0.05
CA VAL A 114 -17.87 4.83 0.39
C VAL A 114 -17.88 3.38 -0.09
N CYS A 115 -17.49 3.10 -1.34
CA CYS A 115 -17.39 1.74 -1.86
C CYS A 115 -16.32 0.91 -1.13
N ASP A 116 -15.16 1.50 -0.83
CA ASP A 116 -14.10 0.84 -0.06
C ASP A 116 -14.65 0.45 1.31
N GLN A 117 -15.24 1.39 2.04
CA GLN A 117 -15.72 1.17 3.40
C GLN A 117 -16.90 0.18 3.48
N LEU A 118 -17.78 0.13 2.47
CA LEU A 118 -18.94 -0.77 2.49
C LEU A 118 -18.62 -2.19 2.01
N PHE A 119 -17.65 -2.35 1.11
CA PHE A 119 -17.39 -3.63 0.45
C PHE A 119 -15.97 -4.13 0.64
N ALA A 120 -14.97 -3.29 0.35
CA ALA A 120 -13.57 -3.71 0.39
C ALA A 120 -13.08 -3.92 1.82
N SER A 121 -13.36 -2.99 2.73
CA SER A 121 -12.92 -3.07 4.13
C SER A 121 -13.51 -4.30 4.84
N PRO A 122 -14.83 -4.58 4.80
CA PRO A 122 -15.39 -5.80 5.38
C PRO A 122 -14.77 -7.06 4.80
N ALA A 123 -14.65 -7.15 3.47
CA ALA A 123 -14.04 -8.30 2.81
C ALA A 123 -12.57 -8.49 3.20
N THR A 124 -11.81 -7.39 3.26
CA THR A 124 -10.39 -7.37 3.67
C THR A 124 -10.23 -7.88 5.10
N ILE A 125 -11.07 -7.41 6.03
CA ILE A 125 -11.06 -7.88 7.43
C ILE A 125 -11.37 -9.37 7.50
N ILE A 126 -12.41 -9.83 6.80
CA ILE A 126 -12.79 -11.25 6.76
C ILE A 126 -11.64 -12.10 6.22
N CYS A 127 -11.08 -11.74 5.08
CA CYS A 127 -9.94 -12.44 4.48
C CYS A 127 -8.72 -12.46 5.41
N PHE A 128 -8.42 -11.35 6.07
CA PHE A 128 -7.31 -11.26 7.02
C PHE A 128 -7.51 -12.22 8.20
N PHE A 129 -8.66 -12.18 8.88
CA PHE A 129 -8.90 -13.01 10.06
C PHE A 129 -8.96 -14.50 9.73
N TYR A 130 -9.66 -14.91 8.67
CA TYR A 130 -9.66 -16.32 8.26
C TYR A 130 -8.29 -16.78 7.75
N GLY A 131 -7.59 -15.94 6.97
CA GLY A 131 -6.24 -16.24 6.49
C GLY A 131 -5.26 -16.44 7.64
N MET A 132 -5.27 -15.54 8.63
CA MET A 132 -4.47 -15.70 9.83
C MET A 132 -4.89 -16.92 10.66
N GLY A 133 -6.19 -17.15 10.85
CA GLY A 133 -6.70 -18.31 11.58
C GLY A 133 -6.24 -19.64 10.99
N GLN A 134 -6.24 -19.76 9.66
CA GLN A 134 -5.70 -20.94 8.97
C GLN A 134 -4.21 -21.13 9.22
N LEU A 135 -3.41 -20.07 9.12
CA LEU A 135 -1.97 -20.14 9.37
C LEU A 135 -1.62 -20.39 10.85
N GLU A 136 -2.49 -19.97 11.77
CA GLU A 136 -2.44 -20.25 13.21
C GLU A 136 -3.00 -21.64 13.56
N LYS A 137 -3.43 -22.43 12.56
CA LYS A 137 -4.04 -23.77 12.72
C LYS A 137 -5.32 -23.77 13.57
N LYS A 138 -6.07 -22.67 13.58
CA LYS A 138 -7.39 -22.60 14.22
C LYS A 138 -8.44 -23.33 13.38
N SER A 139 -9.44 -23.90 14.04
CA SER A 139 -10.63 -24.41 13.34
C SER A 139 -11.44 -23.25 12.72
N LEU A 140 -12.34 -23.57 11.80
CA LEU A 140 -13.25 -22.58 11.23
C LEU A 140 -14.15 -21.96 12.30
N ASP A 141 -14.62 -22.74 13.27
CA ASP A 141 -15.46 -22.26 14.36
C ASP A 141 -14.69 -21.29 15.27
N GLN A 142 -13.43 -21.61 15.60
CA GLN A 142 -12.56 -20.73 16.38
C GLN A 142 -12.30 -19.41 15.64
N SER A 143 -12.00 -19.49 14.33
CA SER A 143 -11.77 -18.30 13.50
C SER A 143 -13.04 -17.45 13.38
N THR A 144 -14.20 -18.10 13.26
CA THR A 144 -15.51 -17.44 13.17
C THR A 144 -15.87 -16.76 14.50
N ALA A 145 -15.64 -17.41 15.64
CA ALA A 145 -15.85 -16.80 16.94
C ALA A 145 -14.94 -15.58 17.15
N GLU A 146 -13.66 -15.68 16.75
CA GLU A 146 -12.71 -14.57 16.85
C GLU A 146 -13.14 -13.37 16.00
N ILE A 147 -13.50 -13.58 14.73
CA ILE A 147 -13.94 -12.48 13.88
C ILE A 147 -15.26 -11.88 14.38
N VAL A 148 -16.24 -12.67 14.81
CA VAL A 148 -17.50 -12.12 15.36
C VAL A 148 -17.24 -11.20 16.54
N HIS A 149 -16.30 -11.57 17.42
CA HIS A 149 -15.93 -10.76 18.58
C HIS A 149 -15.18 -9.48 18.18
N LYS A 150 -14.25 -9.57 17.24
CA LYS A 150 -13.30 -8.49 16.92
C LYS A 150 -13.73 -7.60 15.75
N PHE A 151 -14.61 -8.07 14.86
CA PHE A 151 -14.96 -7.42 13.59
C PHE A 151 -15.45 -5.99 13.80
N LYS A 152 -16.37 -5.79 14.75
CA LYS A 152 -16.92 -4.45 15.01
C LYS A 152 -15.82 -3.45 15.37
N TYR A 153 -14.88 -3.83 16.23
CA TYR A 153 -13.80 -2.95 16.66
C TYR A 153 -12.83 -2.64 15.51
N VAL A 154 -12.45 -3.65 14.73
CA VAL A 154 -11.55 -3.46 13.58
C VAL A 154 -12.22 -2.63 12.50
N TYR A 155 -13.49 -2.90 12.19
CA TYR A 155 -14.26 -2.19 11.18
C TYR A 155 -14.50 -0.73 11.56
N VAL A 156 -14.90 -0.46 12.81
CA VAL A 156 -15.03 0.92 13.29
C VAL A 156 -13.67 1.62 13.28
N GLY A 157 -12.59 0.94 13.68
CA GLY A 157 -11.23 1.46 13.56
C GLY A 157 -10.87 1.85 12.12
N ASP A 158 -11.18 0.99 11.15
CA ASP A 158 -10.99 1.24 9.71
C ASP A 158 -11.77 2.48 9.25
N CYS A 159 -13.07 2.55 9.58
CA CYS A 159 -13.96 3.67 9.24
C CYS A 159 -13.56 5.00 9.88
N LEU A 160 -12.92 4.97 11.05
CA LEU A 160 -12.45 6.18 11.72
C LEU A 160 -11.06 6.60 11.25
N PHE A 161 -10.22 5.64 10.84
CA PHE A 161 -8.85 5.90 10.44
C PHE A 161 -8.73 6.33 8.98
N TRP A 162 -9.30 5.55 8.06
CA TRP A 162 -9.04 5.73 6.63
C TRP A 162 -9.71 6.95 6.00
N PRO A 163 -10.97 7.30 6.28
CA PRO A 163 -11.59 8.46 5.66
C PRO A 163 -10.87 9.78 5.96
N PRO A 164 -10.46 10.09 7.21
CA PRO A 164 -9.63 11.26 7.49
C PRO A 164 -8.26 11.21 6.81
N VAL A 165 -7.60 10.06 6.82
CA VAL A 165 -6.31 9.86 6.13
C VAL A 165 -6.45 10.13 4.63
N GLN A 166 -7.47 9.57 3.99
CA GLN A 166 -7.71 9.78 2.56
C GLN A 166 -8.12 11.21 2.23
N PHE A 167 -8.86 11.87 3.13
CA PHE A 167 -9.17 13.30 2.97
C PHE A 167 -7.88 14.12 2.94
N VAL A 168 -6.96 13.91 3.88
CA VAL A 168 -5.65 14.61 3.88
C VAL A 168 -4.85 14.29 2.62
N ASN A 169 -4.80 13.02 2.24
CA ASN A 169 -4.07 12.54 1.06
C ASN A 169 -4.54 13.21 -0.23
N PHE A 170 -5.85 13.36 -0.44
CA PHE A 170 -6.37 13.92 -1.68
C PHE A 170 -6.56 15.43 -1.66
N TYR A 171 -6.86 16.03 -0.50
CA TYR A 171 -7.17 17.45 -0.39
C TYR A 171 -5.93 18.31 -0.13
N TYR A 172 -5.04 17.89 0.78
CA TYR A 172 -3.89 18.70 1.19
C TYR A 172 -2.58 18.34 0.49
N LEU A 173 -2.37 17.07 0.15
CA LEU A 173 -1.09 16.61 -0.41
C LEU A 173 -1.04 16.69 -1.94
N THR A 174 0.06 17.23 -2.45
CA THR A 174 0.41 17.13 -3.87
C THR A 174 0.81 15.69 -4.22
N THR A 175 0.65 15.31 -5.48
CA THR A 175 0.78 13.92 -5.96
C THR A 175 2.11 13.27 -5.58
N GLU A 176 3.20 14.04 -5.48
CA GLU A 176 4.53 13.53 -5.15
C GLU A 176 4.61 12.93 -3.73
N TYR A 177 3.86 13.48 -2.77
CA TYR A 177 3.93 13.07 -1.35
C TYR A 177 2.89 12.01 -0.96
N ARG A 178 1.86 11.81 -1.78
CA ARG A 178 0.71 10.92 -1.48
C ARG A 178 1.12 9.49 -1.16
N VAL A 179 1.99 8.91 -1.99
CA VAL A 179 2.42 7.51 -1.83
C VAL A 179 3.17 7.33 -0.51
N PHE A 180 4.09 8.25 -0.19
CA PHE A 180 4.85 8.21 1.04
C PHE A 180 3.94 8.35 2.27
N TYR A 181 3.02 9.31 2.25
CA TYR A 181 2.06 9.53 3.33
C TYR A 181 1.16 8.31 3.57
N ILE A 182 0.59 7.74 2.49
CA ILE A 182 -0.25 6.55 2.61
C ILE A 182 0.54 5.35 3.14
N ASN A 183 1.80 5.16 2.73
CA ASN A 183 2.63 4.08 3.27
C ASN A 183 2.86 4.22 4.78
N ILE A 184 3.07 5.44 5.30
CA ILE A 184 3.16 5.69 6.74
C ILE A 184 1.83 5.36 7.43
N ALA A 185 0.71 5.85 6.90
CA ALA A 185 -0.61 5.57 7.47
C ALA A 185 -0.92 4.06 7.48
N THR A 186 -0.59 3.34 6.40
CA THR A 186 -0.70 1.89 6.32
C THR A 186 0.11 1.19 7.40
N MET A 187 1.35 1.65 7.65
CA MET A 187 2.18 1.08 8.72
C MET A 187 1.53 1.26 10.09
N VAL A 188 0.97 2.44 10.39
CA VAL A 188 0.24 2.70 11.63
C VAL A 188 -0.98 1.78 11.76
N PHE A 189 -1.74 1.61 10.67
CA PHE A 189 -2.89 0.73 10.68
C PHE A 189 -2.51 -0.74 10.83
N ASN A 190 -1.38 -1.18 10.27
CA ASN A 190 -0.88 -2.55 10.44
C ASN A 190 -0.46 -2.85 11.87
N ILE A 191 0.09 -1.87 12.61
CA ILE A 191 0.36 -1.99 14.05
C ILE A 191 -0.96 -2.24 14.79
N PHE A 192 -1.97 -1.40 14.53
CA PHE A 192 -3.31 -1.56 15.10
C PHE A 192 -3.93 -2.92 14.75
N LEU A 193 -3.82 -3.36 13.49
CA LEU A 193 -4.38 -4.63 13.05
C LEU A 193 -3.66 -5.83 13.71
N SER A 194 -2.33 -5.76 13.84
CA SER A 194 -1.55 -6.74 14.57
C SER A 194 -1.97 -6.80 16.05
N TYR A 195 -2.16 -5.65 16.71
CA TYR A 195 -2.69 -5.58 18.07
C TYR A 195 -4.06 -6.25 18.17
N MET A 196 -5.01 -5.85 17.33
CA MET A 196 -6.37 -6.39 17.33
C MET A 196 -6.38 -7.90 17.10
N LYS A 197 -5.46 -8.43 16.30
CA LYS A 197 -5.36 -9.87 16.05
C LYS A 197 -4.82 -10.66 17.26
N HIS A 198 -4.01 -10.07 18.14
CA HIS A 198 -3.25 -10.81 19.17
C HIS A 198 -3.43 -10.32 20.62
N TYR A 199 -4.19 -9.26 20.88
CA TYR A 199 -4.31 -8.68 22.23
C TYR A 199 -4.87 -9.65 23.30
N ASP A 200 -5.60 -10.68 22.88
CA ASP A 200 -6.26 -11.69 23.72
C ASP A 200 -5.42 -12.96 23.88
N GLN A 201 -4.20 -12.98 23.35
CA GLN A 201 -3.28 -14.11 23.44
C GLN A 201 -2.30 -14.00 24.62
N HIS A 202 -2.39 -12.92 25.41
CA HIS A 202 -1.57 -12.63 26.58
C HIS A 202 -2.34 -12.86 27.88
#